data_AF-X0YKB8-F1
#
_entry.id   AF-X0YKB8-F1
#
_cell.length_a   1.000
_cell.length_b   1.000
_cell.length_c   1.000
_cell.angle_alpha   90.00
_cell.angle_beta   90.00
_cell.angle_gamma   90.00
#
_symmetry.space_group_name_H-M   'P 1'
#
loop_
_entity.id
_entity.type
_entity.pdbx_description
1 polymer ?
#
loop_
_entity_poly.entity_id
_entity_poly.type
_entity_poly.pdbx_seq_one_letter_code
_entity_poly.pdbx_strand_id
1 'polypeptide(L)'
;MNLKNFDYLPPEFNNRVIKYISNSTKQVFLSGKNNTAYYSLKKIQKQINTEAAKNTSIDLKTYRERLTENDFIKLIKNLPKGYLTPYRKGTQWLTNVGLLKVKNEIENSKLIGYYSLPALSEKLNLKKVLLVEILDEFIDKRSGIFDKNREIFYYLKFLNQKIEQINSIANPDKKEIQINLMAKELNG
;
A
#
# COMPACT_ATOMS: atom_id res chain seq x y z
N MET A 1 -18.51 41.98 33.14
CA MET A 1 -19.04 41.32 31.93
C MET A 1 -18.26 40.03 31.71
N ASN A 2 -18.95 38.89 31.75
CA ASN A 2 -18.36 37.56 31.63
C ASN A 2 -18.17 37.26 30.13
N LEU A 3 -16.93 37.28 29.63
CA LEU A 3 -16.58 37.09 28.22
C LEU A 3 -16.76 35.62 27.73
N LYS A 4 -17.35 34.74 28.53
CA LYS A 4 -17.56 33.32 28.22
C LYS A 4 -18.72 33.04 27.24
N ASN A 5 -19.43 34.06 26.76
CA ASN A 5 -20.65 33.91 25.95
C ASN A 5 -20.50 34.28 24.47
N PHE A 6 -19.30 34.67 24.01
CA PHE A 6 -18.99 34.68 22.59
C PHE A 6 -18.21 33.41 22.27
N ASP A 7 -18.50 32.78 21.13
CA ASP A 7 -17.53 32.01 20.32
C ASP A 7 -18.16 30.85 19.52
N TYR A 8 -19.41 30.97 19.09
CA TYR A 8 -19.87 30.21 17.93
C TYR A 8 -20.49 31.14 16.89
N LEU A 9 -19.71 31.47 15.86
CA LEU A 9 -20.25 32.01 14.63
C LEU A 9 -21.25 30.99 14.05
N PRO A 10 -22.45 31.39 13.63
CA PRO A 10 -23.42 30.48 13.05
C PRO A 10 -22.79 29.68 11.89
N PRO A 11 -23.04 28.36 11.78
CA PRO A 11 -22.47 27.56 10.71
C PRO A 11 -22.72 28.15 9.31
N GLU A 12 -23.89 28.75 9.08
CA GLU A 12 -24.20 29.42 7.82
C GLU A 12 -23.34 30.64 7.52
N PHE A 13 -22.92 31.37 8.55
CA PHE A 13 -22.00 32.50 8.41
C PHE A 13 -20.62 31.99 7.97
N ASN A 14 -20.11 30.97 8.65
CA ASN A 14 -18.84 30.33 8.28
C ASN A 14 -18.88 29.77 6.85
N ASN A 15 -19.97 29.11 6.46
CA ASN A 15 -20.16 28.58 5.11
C ASN A 15 -20.13 29.70 4.06
N ARG A 16 -20.77 30.84 4.33
CA ARG A 16 -20.78 32.02 3.44
C ARG A 16 -19.39 32.62 3.29
N VAL A 17 -18.67 32.80 4.39
CA VAL A 17 -17.29 33.32 4.38
C VAL A 17 -16.37 32.41 3.59
N ILE A 18 -16.41 31.09 3.85
CA ILE A 18 -15.56 30.12 3.14
C ILE A 18 -15.93 30.06 1.66
N LYS A 19 -17.21 30.12 1.29
CA LYS A 19 -17.64 30.19 -0.10
C LYS A 19 -17.14 31.47 -0.78
N TYR A 20 -17.21 32.61 -0.11
CA TYR A 20 -16.67 33.87 -0.61
C TYR A 20 -15.16 33.77 -0.85
N ILE A 21 -14.40 33.26 0.13
CA ILE A 21 -12.94 33.05 -0.01
C ILE A 21 -12.63 32.06 -1.13
N SER A 22 -13.38 30.95 -1.23
CA SER A 22 -13.22 29.94 -2.27
C SER A 22 -13.41 30.55 -3.66
N ASN A 23 -14.46 31.36 -3.84
CA ASN A 23 -14.76 32.03 -5.10
C ASN A 23 -13.71 33.10 -5.46
N SER A 24 -13.28 33.91 -4.48
CA SER A 24 -12.33 35.01 -4.71
C SER A 24 -10.91 34.51 -4.97
N THR A 25 -10.49 33.45 -4.27
CA THR A 25 -9.13 32.89 -4.40
C THR A 25 -9.04 31.73 -5.38
N LYS A 26 -10.17 31.27 -5.93
CA LYS A 26 -10.30 30.03 -6.72
C LYS A 26 -9.72 28.79 -6.00
N GLN A 27 -9.71 28.80 -4.67
CA GLN A 27 -9.23 27.69 -3.86
C GLN A 27 -10.35 26.76 -3.45
N VAL A 28 -10.05 25.46 -3.48
CA VAL A 28 -10.98 24.43 -3.02
C VAL A 28 -10.74 24.15 -1.55
N PHE A 29 -11.81 24.26 -0.76
CA PHE A 29 -11.84 23.86 0.64
C PHE A 29 -12.61 22.54 0.81
N LEU A 30 -12.21 21.80 1.83
CA LEU A 30 -12.83 20.56 2.29
C LEU A 30 -13.39 20.79 3.69
N SER A 31 -14.57 20.28 3.96
CA SER A 31 -15.26 20.45 5.24
C SER A 31 -14.94 19.31 6.19
N GLY A 32 -14.69 19.67 7.44
CA GLY A 32 -14.59 18.72 8.55
C GLY A 32 -15.95 18.16 8.94
N LYS A 33 -15.96 17.02 9.62
CA LYS A 33 -17.19 16.47 10.21
C LYS A 33 -17.85 17.48 11.13
N ASN A 34 -19.18 17.49 11.13
CA ASN A 34 -20.00 18.44 11.88
C ASN A 34 -19.76 19.92 11.50
N ASN A 35 -19.17 20.19 10.33
CA ASN A 35 -18.84 21.52 9.84
C ASN A 35 -18.00 22.37 10.83
N THR A 36 -17.21 21.70 11.68
CA THR A 36 -16.42 22.35 12.74
C THR A 36 -15.14 22.98 12.21
N ALA A 37 -14.67 22.58 11.03
CA ALA A 37 -13.43 23.05 10.45
C ALA A 37 -13.45 23.03 8.92
N TYR A 38 -12.59 23.85 8.33
CA TYR A 38 -12.33 23.86 6.88
C TYR A 38 -10.85 23.66 6.61
N TYR A 39 -10.55 22.86 5.60
CA TYR A 39 -9.18 22.53 5.22
C TYR A 39 -8.93 22.89 3.76
N SER A 40 -7.80 23.54 3.49
CA SER A 40 -7.36 23.79 2.11
C SER A 40 -6.98 22.48 1.44
N LEU A 41 -7.65 22.13 0.33
CA LEU A 41 -7.32 20.95 -0.48
C LEU A 41 -5.87 21.00 -0.95
N LYS A 42 -5.42 22.18 -1.41
CA LYS A 42 -4.04 22.39 -1.90
C LYS A 42 -3.00 22.09 -0.82
N LYS A 43 -3.25 22.51 0.43
CA LYS A 43 -2.34 22.24 1.56
C LYS A 43 -2.26 20.75 1.86
N ILE A 44 -3.41 20.05 1.88
CA ILE A 44 -3.48 18.61 2.09
C ILE A 44 -2.74 17.86 0.97
N GLN A 45 -2.98 18.20 -0.29
CA GLN A 45 -2.30 17.59 -1.43
C GLN A 45 -0.78 17.76 -1.35
N LYS A 46 -0.30 18.94 -0.95
CA LYS A 46 1.14 19.19 -0.78
C LYS A 46 1.75 18.28 0.30
N GLN A 47 1.06 18.11 1.44
CA GLN A 47 1.51 17.21 2.51
C GLN A 47 1.57 15.77 2.03
N ILE A 48 0.49 15.30 1.40
CA ILE A 48 0.42 13.94 0.82
C ILE A 48 1.55 13.72 -0.19
N ASN A 49 1.87 14.70 -1.04
CA ASN A 49 2.96 14.60 -2.00
C ASN A 49 4.32 14.45 -1.34
N THR A 50 4.59 15.29 -0.33
CA THR A 50 5.86 15.24 0.40
C THR A 50 6.06 13.89 1.08
N GLU A 51 5.00 13.31 1.63
CA GLU A 51 5.02 11.97 2.22
C GLU A 51 5.17 10.88 1.16
N ALA A 52 4.38 10.94 0.08
CA ALA A 52 4.37 9.93 -0.96
C ALA A 52 5.70 9.84 -1.75
N ALA A 53 6.44 10.94 -1.82
CA ALA A 53 7.76 10.98 -2.45
C ALA A 53 8.85 10.20 -1.67
N LYS A 54 8.62 9.89 -0.39
CA LYS A 54 9.62 9.24 0.49
C LYS A 54 9.19 7.85 0.95
N ASN A 55 7.89 7.66 1.12
CA ASN A 55 7.33 6.46 1.73
C ASN A 55 6.85 5.45 0.68
N THR A 56 6.85 4.17 1.05
CA THR A 56 6.33 3.08 0.20
C THR A 56 4.80 3.12 0.09
N SER A 57 4.13 3.49 1.19
CA SER A 57 2.69 3.72 1.22
C SER A 57 2.37 4.97 2.03
N ILE A 58 1.16 5.47 1.84
CA ILE A 58 0.57 6.51 2.69
C ILE A 58 -0.74 6.00 3.26
N ASP A 59 -1.05 6.36 4.50
CA ASP A 59 -2.34 6.08 5.12
C ASP A 59 -3.15 7.36 5.26
N LEU A 60 -4.29 7.42 4.57
CA LEU A 60 -5.20 8.56 4.58
C LEU A 60 -6.23 8.49 5.72
N LYS A 61 -6.08 7.58 6.68
CA LYS A 61 -7.01 7.37 7.80
C LYS A 61 -7.34 8.67 8.54
N THR A 62 -6.32 9.47 8.89
CA THR A 62 -6.52 10.74 9.59
C THR A 62 -7.39 11.72 8.78
N TYR A 63 -7.28 11.71 7.45
CA TYR A 63 -8.13 12.54 6.59
C TYR A 63 -9.58 12.00 6.54
N ARG A 64 -9.75 10.67 6.50
CA ARG A 64 -11.07 10.03 6.56
C ARG A 64 -11.78 10.27 7.89
N GLU A 65 -11.04 10.31 8.98
CA GLU A 65 -11.59 10.53 10.31
C GLU A 65 -12.08 11.97 10.50
N ARG A 66 -11.38 12.95 9.91
CA ARG A 66 -11.70 14.38 10.10
C ARG A 66 -12.64 14.98 9.06
N LEU A 67 -12.63 14.49 7.81
CA LEU A 67 -13.44 15.06 6.72
C LEU A 67 -14.85 14.46 6.68
N THR A 68 -15.80 15.19 6.11
CA THR A 68 -17.08 14.59 5.68
C THR A 68 -16.81 13.52 4.62
N GLU A 69 -17.71 12.53 4.48
CA GLU A 69 -17.53 11.48 3.46
C GLU A 69 -17.42 12.07 2.04
N ASN A 70 -18.28 13.04 1.72
CA ASN A 70 -18.26 13.72 0.43
C ASN A 70 -16.93 14.45 0.16
N ASP A 71 -16.39 15.15 1.18
CA ASP A 71 -15.11 15.85 1.03
C ASP A 71 -13.90 14.92 1.09
N PHE A 72 -14.00 13.77 1.77
CA PHE A 72 -12.98 12.73 1.68
C PHE A 72 -12.95 12.14 0.26
N ILE A 73 -14.10 11.82 -0.34
CA ILE A 73 -14.19 11.39 -1.74
C ILE A 73 -13.63 12.46 -2.67
N LYS A 74 -13.93 13.73 -2.42
CA LYS A 74 -13.40 14.87 -3.18
C LYS A 74 -11.88 14.95 -3.08
N LEU A 75 -11.30 14.73 -1.89
CA LEU A 75 -9.86 14.61 -1.71
C LEU A 75 -9.30 13.48 -2.57
N ILE A 76 -9.87 12.27 -2.47
CA ILE A 76 -9.41 11.09 -3.23
C ILE A 76 -9.43 11.35 -4.75
N LYS A 77 -10.51 11.92 -5.28
CA LYS A 77 -10.64 12.24 -6.72
C LYS A 77 -9.64 13.28 -7.21
N ASN A 78 -9.14 14.11 -6.30
CA ASN A 78 -8.14 15.13 -6.59
C ASN A 78 -6.75 14.73 -6.09
N LEU A 79 -6.53 13.46 -5.73
CA LEU A 79 -5.18 13.01 -5.39
C LEU A 79 -4.28 13.10 -6.64
N PRO A 80 -3.02 13.52 -6.46
CA PRO A 80 -2.09 13.67 -7.55
C PRO A 80 -1.68 12.31 -8.11
N LYS A 81 -2.10 12.05 -9.35
CA LYS A 81 -1.83 10.80 -10.08
C LYS A 81 -0.34 10.50 -10.25
N GLY A 82 0.51 11.52 -10.15
CA GLY A 82 1.97 11.38 -10.30
C GLY A 82 2.68 10.76 -9.08
N TYR A 83 2.03 10.63 -7.93
CA TYR A 83 2.66 10.11 -6.71
C TYR A 83 2.02 8.85 -6.15
N LEU A 84 0.75 8.59 -6.46
CA LEU A 84 -0.01 7.45 -5.97
C LEU A 84 -0.43 6.54 -7.10
N THR A 85 -0.35 5.24 -6.84
CA THR A 85 -0.78 4.21 -7.76
C THR A 85 -2.28 3.91 -7.58
N PRO A 86 -2.88 3.12 -8.48
CA PRO A 86 -4.23 2.59 -8.29
C PRO A 86 -4.35 1.61 -7.10
N TYR A 87 -3.25 0.99 -6.65
CA TYR A 87 -3.28 -0.02 -5.60
C TYR A 87 -3.55 0.59 -4.22
N ARG A 88 -4.60 0.10 -3.57
CA ARG A 88 -5.00 0.54 -2.24
C ARG A 88 -5.75 -0.53 -1.47
N LYS A 89 -5.64 -0.49 -0.14
CA LYS A 89 -6.51 -1.24 0.76
C LYS A 89 -7.03 -0.36 1.89
N GLY A 90 -8.35 -0.16 1.90
CA GLY A 90 -8.99 0.76 2.84
C GLY A 90 -8.48 2.18 2.64
N THR A 91 -7.81 2.73 3.66
CA THR A 91 -7.21 4.06 3.65
C THR A 91 -5.73 4.08 3.26
N GLN A 92 -5.11 2.92 3.00
CA GLN A 92 -3.70 2.83 2.65
C GLN A 92 -3.52 2.76 1.12
N TRP A 93 -2.73 3.67 0.55
CA TRP A 93 -2.37 3.71 -0.87
C TRP A 93 -0.91 3.37 -1.07
N LEU A 94 -0.61 2.60 -2.11
CA LEU A 94 0.76 2.40 -2.57
C LEU A 94 1.22 3.63 -3.37
N THR A 95 2.41 4.13 -3.07
CA THR A 95 3.03 5.24 -3.80
C THR A 95 3.76 4.73 -5.04
N ASN A 96 4.08 5.61 -5.98
CA ASN A 96 4.91 5.24 -7.13
C ASN A 96 6.32 4.79 -6.71
N VAL A 97 6.89 5.42 -5.68
CA VAL A 97 8.15 4.98 -5.07
C VAL A 97 8.02 3.58 -4.48
N GLY A 98 6.90 3.30 -3.80
CA GLY A 98 6.63 1.98 -3.25
C GLY A 98 6.48 0.91 -4.33
N LEU A 99 5.78 1.21 -5.42
CA LEU A 99 5.65 0.29 -6.56
C LEU A 99 7.00 -0.05 -7.18
N LEU A 100 7.89 0.93 -7.34
CA LEU A 100 9.25 0.68 -7.83
C LEU A 100 10.00 -0.28 -6.90
N LYS A 101 9.90 -0.10 -5.58
CA LYS A 101 10.50 -1.02 -4.60
C LYS A 101 9.92 -2.43 -4.72
N VAL A 102 8.59 -2.56 -4.83
CA VAL A 102 7.94 -3.87 -5.02
C VAL A 102 8.44 -4.54 -6.29
N LYS A 103 8.49 -3.82 -7.42
CA LYS A 103 9.00 -4.36 -8.70
C LYS A 103 10.44 -4.84 -8.58
N ASN A 104 11.30 -4.10 -7.90
CA ASN A 104 12.68 -4.53 -7.67
C ASN A 104 12.74 -5.82 -6.83
N GLU A 105 11.90 -5.95 -5.81
CA GLU A 105 11.80 -7.19 -5.04
C GLU A 105 11.27 -8.37 -5.87
N ILE A 106 10.36 -8.13 -6.81
CA ILE A 106 9.91 -9.16 -7.75
C ILE A 106 11.08 -9.63 -8.62
N GLU A 107 11.87 -8.72 -9.19
CA GLU A 107 13.04 -9.11 -9.99
C GLU A 107 14.09 -9.84 -9.14
N ASN A 108 14.36 -9.38 -7.92
CA ASN A 108 15.24 -10.08 -6.98
C ASN A 108 14.72 -11.49 -6.65
N SER A 109 13.41 -11.66 -6.49
CA SER A 109 12.81 -12.97 -6.21
C SER A 109 12.99 -13.95 -7.35
N LYS A 110 12.98 -13.49 -8.61
CA LYS A 110 13.25 -14.34 -9.77
C LYS A 110 14.69 -14.84 -9.81
N LEU A 111 15.63 -14.03 -9.32
CA LEU A 111 17.05 -14.39 -9.20
C LEU A 111 17.29 -15.38 -8.05
N ILE A 112 16.68 -15.12 -6.89
CA ILE A 112 16.82 -15.97 -5.69
C ILE A 112 16.02 -17.28 -5.82
N GLY A 113 14.93 -17.26 -6.60
CA GLY A 113 14.10 -18.43 -6.89
C GLY A 113 12.82 -18.53 -6.08
N TYR A 114 12.55 -17.60 -5.16
CA TYR A 114 11.31 -17.53 -4.39
C TYR A 114 11.06 -16.12 -3.81
N TYR A 115 9.85 -15.87 -3.34
CA TYR A 115 9.53 -14.75 -2.45
C TYR A 115 8.66 -15.19 -1.27
N SER A 116 8.78 -14.47 -0.14
CA SER A 116 7.96 -14.65 1.06
C SER A 116 7.10 -13.41 1.30
N LEU A 117 5.77 -13.57 1.34
CA LEU A 117 4.82 -12.50 1.63
C LEU A 117 5.07 -11.86 3.01
N PRO A 118 5.28 -12.61 4.11
CA PRO A 118 5.69 -12.02 5.40
C PRO A 118 6.97 -11.18 5.29
N ALA A 119 8.02 -11.71 4.69
CA ALA A 119 9.31 -11.01 4.61
C ALA A 119 9.21 -9.73 3.76
N LEU A 120 8.50 -9.79 2.62
CA LEU A 120 8.24 -8.61 1.79
C LEU A 120 7.36 -7.58 2.50
N SER A 121 6.35 -8.02 3.23
CA SER A 121 5.44 -7.17 4.01
C SER A 121 6.19 -6.36 5.06
N GLU A 122 7.07 -7.03 5.81
CA GLU A 122 7.93 -6.40 6.81
C GLU A 122 8.95 -5.45 6.16
N LYS A 123 9.71 -5.94 5.17
CA LYS A 123 10.75 -5.15 4.48
C LYS A 123 10.21 -3.87 3.84
N LEU A 124 9.03 -3.93 3.24
CA LEU A 124 8.43 -2.81 2.52
C LEU A 124 7.49 -1.97 3.40
N ASN A 125 7.20 -2.40 4.63
CA ASN A 125 6.18 -1.84 5.50
C ASN A 125 4.82 -1.70 4.78
N LEU A 126 4.38 -2.79 4.16
CA LEU A 126 3.12 -2.88 3.41
C LEU A 126 2.26 -4.00 3.99
N LYS A 127 0.94 -3.82 4.01
CA LYS A 127 0.02 -4.88 4.40
C LYS A 127 0.10 -6.04 3.40
N LYS A 128 0.20 -7.28 3.89
CA LYS A 128 0.20 -8.51 3.07
C LYS A 128 -0.89 -8.50 1.99
N VAL A 129 -2.11 -8.10 2.34
CA VAL A 129 -3.25 -8.08 1.41
C VAL A 129 -3.02 -7.16 0.20
N LEU A 130 -2.38 -6.00 0.41
CA LEU A 130 -2.04 -5.08 -0.68
C LEU A 130 -0.90 -5.66 -1.54
N LEU A 131 0.08 -6.32 -0.92
CA LEU A 131 1.16 -6.99 -1.64
C LEU A 131 0.66 -8.12 -2.53
N VAL A 132 -0.29 -8.94 -2.06
CA VAL A 132 -0.88 -10.02 -2.86
C VAL A 132 -1.55 -9.46 -4.12
N GLU A 133 -2.34 -8.39 -4.01
CA GLU A 133 -2.98 -7.75 -5.17
C GLU A 133 -1.96 -7.28 -6.21
N ILE A 134 -0.82 -6.73 -5.76
CA ILE A 134 0.26 -6.28 -6.65
C ILE A 134 0.97 -7.48 -7.29
N LEU A 135 1.37 -8.46 -6.48
CA LEU A 135 2.12 -9.63 -6.96
C LEU A 135 1.30 -10.45 -7.97
N ASP A 136 -0.01 -10.58 -7.75
CA ASP A 136 -0.93 -11.25 -8.66
C ASP A 136 -0.99 -10.60 -10.06
N GLU A 137 -0.72 -9.29 -10.15
CA GLU A 137 -0.65 -8.58 -11.44
C GLU A 137 0.71 -8.75 -12.12
N PHE A 138 1.80 -8.78 -11.35
CA PHE A 138 3.16 -8.78 -11.90
C PHE A 138 3.80 -10.16 -12.04
N ILE A 139 3.24 -11.20 -11.43
CA ILE A 139 3.78 -12.56 -11.42
C ILE A 139 2.75 -13.52 -12.03
N ASP A 140 3.15 -14.22 -13.09
CA ASP A 140 2.34 -15.30 -13.64
C ASP A 140 2.30 -16.46 -12.64
N LYS A 141 1.13 -16.74 -12.08
CA LYS A 141 0.93 -17.84 -11.12
C LYS A 141 1.33 -19.21 -11.68
N ARG A 142 1.36 -19.39 -13.00
CA ARG A 142 1.81 -20.63 -13.66
C ARG A 142 3.33 -20.81 -13.63
N SER A 143 4.07 -19.76 -13.27
CA SER A 143 5.54 -19.79 -13.21
C SER A 143 6.11 -20.41 -11.93
N GLY A 144 5.27 -20.80 -10.98
CA GLY A 144 5.67 -21.26 -9.67
C GLY A 144 4.56 -21.94 -8.90
N ILE A 145 4.86 -22.30 -7.66
CA ILE A 145 3.92 -22.89 -6.71
C ILE A 145 4.05 -22.20 -5.37
N PHE A 146 2.95 -22.15 -4.64
CA PHE A 146 2.95 -21.72 -3.25
C PHE A 146 3.25 -22.89 -2.32
N ASP A 147 3.84 -22.58 -1.17
CA ASP A 147 3.79 -23.44 0.01
C ASP A 147 2.35 -23.69 0.47
N LYS A 148 2.19 -24.63 1.40
CA LYS A 148 0.89 -25.03 1.94
C LYS A 148 0.10 -23.85 2.53
N ASN A 149 0.79 -22.90 3.18
CA ASN A 149 0.18 -21.75 3.84
C ASN A 149 -0.10 -20.57 2.89
N ARG A 150 0.31 -20.68 1.62
CA ARG A 150 0.26 -19.60 0.62
C ARG A 150 0.97 -18.32 1.07
N GLU A 151 2.07 -18.48 1.80
CA GLU A 151 2.92 -17.39 2.26
C GLU A 151 4.22 -17.27 1.46
N ILE A 152 4.72 -18.38 0.88
CA ILE A 152 5.97 -18.42 0.12
C ILE A 152 5.66 -18.95 -1.28
N PHE A 153 6.12 -18.23 -2.31
CA PHE A 153 6.02 -18.66 -3.70
C PHE A 153 7.39 -19.03 -4.22
N TYR A 154 7.50 -20.22 -4.80
CA TYR A 154 8.71 -20.75 -5.40
C TYR A 154 8.56 -20.82 -6.91
N TYR A 155 9.52 -20.28 -7.66
CA TYR A 155 9.50 -20.37 -9.12
C TYR A 155 9.84 -21.80 -9.58
N LEU A 156 9.08 -22.34 -10.53
CA LEU A 156 9.27 -23.69 -11.07
C LEU A 156 10.69 -23.90 -11.61
N LYS A 157 11.25 -22.89 -12.29
CA LYS A 157 12.62 -22.93 -12.80
C LYS A 157 13.63 -23.24 -11.69
N PHE A 158 13.48 -22.59 -10.54
CA PHE A 158 14.36 -22.78 -9.39
C PHE A 158 14.16 -24.16 -8.75
N LEU A 159 12.90 -24.61 -8.62
CA LEU A 159 12.60 -25.94 -8.10
C LEU A 159 13.17 -27.05 -8.98
N ASN A 160 13.03 -26.92 -10.30
CA ASN A 160 13.57 -27.91 -11.25
C ASN A 160 15.10 -27.99 -11.16
N GLN A 161 15.79 -26.86 -11.05
CA GLN A 161 17.24 -26.84 -10.82
C GLN A 161 17.63 -27.53 -9.51
N LYS A 162 16.90 -27.29 -8.42
CA LYS A 162 17.11 -28.00 -7.14
C LYS A 162 16.89 -29.52 -7.31
N ILE A 163 15.84 -29.94 -8.01
CA ILE A 163 15.53 -31.35 -8.26
C ILE A 163 16.65 -32.02 -9.06
N GLU A 164 17.16 -31.37 -10.10
CA GLU A 164 18.29 -31.88 -10.90
C GLU A 164 19.56 -32.03 -10.05
N GLN A 165 19.84 -31.07 -9.17
CA GLN A 165 20.97 -31.15 -8.23
C GLN A 165 20.81 -32.33 -7.27
N ILE A 166 19.62 -32.49 -6.67
CA ILE A 166 19.31 -33.62 -5.78
C ILE A 166 19.45 -34.95 -6.54
N ASN A 167 18.98 -35.01 -7.78
CA ASN A 167 19.06 -36.21 -8.61
C ASN A 167 20.49 -36.60 -8.98
N SER A 168 21.40 -35.63 -9.01
CA SER A 168 22.83 -35.84 -9.27
C SER A 168 23.62 -36.34 -8.05
N ILE A 169 23.01 -36.41 -6.86
CA ILE A 169 23.66 -36.93 -5.65
C ILE A 169 23.81 -38.46 -5.77
N ALA A 170 25.05 -38.95 -5.80
CA ALA A 170 25.35 -40.37 -5.93
C ALA A 170 25.00 -41.20 -4.67
N ASN A 171 25.09 -40.58 -3.48
CA ASN A 171 24.79 -41.25 -2.22
C ASN A 171 23.27 -41.28 -1.95
N PRO A 172 22.63 -42.47 -1.85
CA PRO A 172 21.18 -42.59 -1.66
C PRO A 172 20.66 -41.93 -0.38
N ASP A 173 21.34 -42.13 0.76
CA ASP A 173 20.91 -41.58 2.05
C ASP A 173 20.94 -40.05 2.05
N LYS A 174 22.00 -39.46 1.47
CA LYS A 174 22.11 -38.00 1.32
C LYS A 174 21.04 -37.45 0.37
N LYS A 175 20.72 -38.20 -0.69
CA LYS A 175 19.66 -37.83 -1.63
C LYS A 175 18.30 -37.81 -0.94
N GLU A 176 17.98 -38.85 -0.16
CA GLU A 176 16.73 -38.95 0.60
C GLU A 176 16.57 -37.82 1.62
N ILE A 177 17.65 -37.48 2.35
CA ILE A 177 17.65 -36.33 3.27
C ILE A 177 17.28 -35.04 2.54
N GLN A 178 17.86 -34.77 1.36
CA GLN A 178 17.56 -33.55 0.60
C GLN A 178 16.14 -33.53 0.03
N ILE A 179 15.62 -34.68 -0.41
CA ILE A 179 14.21 -34.81 -0.81
C ILE A 179 13.29 -34.46 0.35
N ASN A 180 13.55 -35.01 1.53
CA ASN A 180 12.74 -34.77 2.73
C ASN A 180 12.82 -33.30 3.18
N LEU A 181 13.97 -32.66 3.08
CA LEU A 181 14.12 -31.22 3.35
C LEU A 181 13.28 -30.38 2.38
N MET A 182 13.38 -30.63 1.08
CA MET A 182 12.60 -29.91 0.07
C MET A 182 11.09 -30.14 0.23
N ALA A 183 10.68 -31.37 0.54
CA ALA A 183 9.28 -31.69 0.82
C ALA A 183 8.76 -30.96 2.07
N LYS A 184 9.60 -30.82 3.10
CA LYS A 184 9.27 -30.06 4.31
C LYS A 184 9.16 -28.56 4.03
N GLU A 185 10.04 -27.98 3.21
CA GLU A 185 9.96 -26.56 2.79
C GLU A 185 8.65 -26.26 2.05
N LEU A 186 8.17 -27.17 1.20
CA LEU A 186 6.94 -26.97 0.42
C LEU A 186 5.66 -27.24 1.23
N ASN A 187 5.71 -28.14 2.21
CA ASN A 187 4.54 -28.59 2.99
C ASN A 187 4.40 -27.95 4.39
N GLY A 188 5.41 -27.20 4.85
CA GLY A 188 5.44 -26.58 6.18
C GLY A 188 4.64 -25.29 6.22
#